data_AF-A0A8E2EEP2-F1
#
_entry.id   AF-A0A8E2EEP2-F1
#
_cell.length_a   1.000
_cell.length_b   1.000
_cell.length_c   1.000
_cell.angle_alpha   90.00
_cell.angle_beta   90.00
_cell.angle_gamma   90.00
#
_symmetry.space_group_name_H-M   'P 1'
#
loop_
_entity.id
_entity.type
_entity.pdbx_description
1 polymer ?
#
loop_
_entity_poly.entity_id
_entity_poly.type
_entity_poly.pdbx_seq_one_letter_code
_entity_poly.pdbx_strand_id
1 'polypeptide(L)'
;MLGLMGFNYESTFWTQVAVQFSVSSPAVLHAILALSALHEHLESSSATTAEGNQLVLKEYDKSIEHLCSFQSTQPIQVTRTCCILLISLENTQENHDTALARL
;
A
#
# COMPACT_ATOMS: atom_id res chain seq x y z
N MET A 1 -19.77 5.54 0.64
CA MET A 1 -18.81 6.10 1.60
C MET A 1 -18.05 4.94 2.23
N LEU A 2 -17.20 4.27 1.45
CA LEU A 2 -16.30 3.24 1.95
C LEU A 2 -15.08 3.96 2.54
N GLY A 3 -15.21 4.38 3.80
CA GLY A 3 -14.02 4.64 4.59
C GLY A 3 -13.37 3.30 4.86
N LEU A 4 -12.37 2.93 4.07
CA LEU A 4 -11.34 1.98 4.48
C LEU A 4 -10.94 2.36 5.91
N MET A 5 -11.20 1.48 6.88
CA MET A 5 -10.96 1.76 8.30
C MET A 5 -9.56 2.36 8.49
N GLY A 6 -9.48 3.67 8.76
CA GLY A 6 -8.23 4.39 8.98
C GLY A 6 -7.75 5.34 7.87
N PHE A 7 -8.41 5.39 6.70
CA PHE A 7 -8.08 6.39 5.68
C PHE A 7 -8.81 7.72 5.96
N ASN A 8 -8.22 8.57 6.80
CA ASN A 8 -8.62 9.97 6.90
C ASN A 8 -7.74 10.79 5.95
N TYR A 9 -8.32 11.31 4.86
CA TYR A 9 -7.63 12.14 3.86
C TYR A 9 -7.04 13.43 4.46
N GLU A 10 -7.53 13.87 5.63
CA GLU A 10 -7.01 15.03 6.38
C GLU A 10 -5.91 14.65 7.38
N SER A 11 -5.60 13.36 7.53
CA SER A 11 -4.55 12.92 8.45
C SER A 11 -3.19 13.43 7.97
N THR A 12 -2.43 14.02 8.89
CA THR A 12 -1.02 14.39 8.69
C THR A 12 -0.18 13.20 8.25
N PHE A 13 -0.59 11.98 8.61
CA PHE A 13 0.06 10.76 8.14
C PHE A 13 0.05 10.65 6.61
N TRP A 14 -1.14 10.71 6.00
CA TRP A 14 -1.31 10.52 4.55
C TRP A 14 -0.83 11.73 3.74
N THR A 15 -1.08 12.94 4.25
CA THR A 15 -0.76 14.18 3.54
C THR A 15 0.71 14.56 3.61
N GLN A 16 1.41 14.19 4.69
CA GLN A 16 2.75 14.69 4.97
C GLN A 16 3.75 13.57 5.24
N VAL A 17 3.47 12.68 6.20
CA VAL A 17 4.45 11.66 6.64
C VAL A 17 4.72 10.63 5.55
N ALA A 18 3.67 10.07 4.95
CA ALA A 18 3.79 9.07 3.89
C ALA A 18 4.55 9.63 2.68
N VAL A 19 4.20 10.86 2.25
CA VAL A 19 4.84 11.55 1.11
C VAL A 19 6.30 11.90 1.39
N GLN A 20 6.63 12.38 2.60
CA GLN A 20 8.02 12.69 2.95
C GLN A 20 8.89 11.43 3.04
N PHE A 21 8.33 10.33 3.56
CA PHE A 21 9.07 9.08 3.64
C PHE A 21 9.18 8.33 2.31
N SER A 22 8.27 8.52 1.36
CA SER A 22 8.44 7.96 0.02
C SER A 22 9.60 8.59 -0.75
N VAL A 23 9.91 9.86 -0.50
CA VAL A 23 11.07 10.53 -1.11
C VAL A 23 12.39 10.03 -0.53
N SER A 24 12.39 9.68 0.77
CA SER A 24 13.61 9.31 1.50
C SER A 24 13.84 7.80 1.65
N SER A 25 12.82 6.97 1.40
CA SER A 25 12.89 5.52 1.53
C SER A 25 12.25 4.80 0.34
N PRO A 26 13.04 4.01 -0.43
CA PRO A 26 12.52 3.18 -1.50
C PRO A 26 11.43 2.20 -1.03
N ALA A 27 11.56 1.66 0.18
CA ALA A 27 10.57 0.74 0.75
C ALA A 27 9.18 1.39 0.88
N VAL A 28 9.14 2.62 1.37
CA VAL A 28 7.89 3.39 1.53
C VAL A 28 7.33 3.81 0.18
N LEU A 29 8.18 4.18 -0.77
CA LEU A 29 7.76 4.48 -2.14
C LEU A 29 7.04 3.28 -2.78
N HIS A 30 7.65 2.10 -2.74
CA HIS A 30 7.07 0.89 -3.32
C HIS A 30 5.75 0.50 -2.64
N ALA A 31 5.63 0.69 -1.31
CA ALA A 31 4.37 0.48 -0.60
C ALA A 31 3.26 1.45 -1.04
N ILE A 32 3.58 2.74 -1.22
CA ILE A 32 2.61 3.74 -1.71
C ILE A 32 2.19 3.42 -3.16
N LEU A 33 3.13 3.03 -4.02
CA LEU A 33 2.82 2.66 -5.40
C LEU A 33 1.91 1.43 -5.47
N ALA A 34 2.19 0.40 -4.66
CA ALA A 34 1.34 -0.78 -4.55
C ALA A 34 -0.09 -0.41 -4.10
N LEU A 35 -0.20 0.45 -3.08
CA LEU A 35 -1.50 0.91 -2.57
C LEU A 35 -2.24 1.78 -3.59
N SER A 36 -1.52 2.63 -4.33
CA SER A 36 -2.09 3.51 -5.36
C SER A 36 -2.58 2.73 -6.57
N ALA A 37 -1.79 1.75 -7.04
CA ALA A 37 -2.16 0.84 -8.11
C ALA A 37 -3.38 0.01 -7.73
N LEU A 38 -3.46 -0.46 -6.48
CA LEU A 38 -4.65 -1.13 -5.97
C LEU A 38 -5.85 -0.18 -5.96
N HIS A 39 -5.73 1.04 -5.46
CA HIS A 39 -6.84 2.00 -5.43
C HIS A 39 -7.35 2.34 -6.84
N GLU A 40 -6.45 2.62 -7.79
CA GLU A 40 -6.82 2.88 -9.19
C GLU A 40 -7.55 1.69 -9.81
N HIS A 41 -7.12 0.47 -9.48
CA HIS A 41 -7.76 -0.76 -9.90
C HIS A 41 -9.20 -0.93 -9.37
N LEU A 42 -9.45 -0.43 -8.16
CA LEU A 42 -10.77 -0.51 -7.53
C LEU A 42 -11.74 0.53 -8.08
N GLU A 43 -11.25 1.74 -8.35
CA GLU A 43 -12.06 2.82 -8.90
C GLU A 43 -12.39 2.61 -10.39
N SER A 44 -11.54 1.92 -11.15
CA SER A 44 -11.72 1.82 -12.61
C SER A 44 -12.87 0.92 -13.05
N SER A 45 -13.50 0.11 -12.18
CA SER A 45 -14.56 -0.88 -12.51
C SER A 45 -14.25 -1.83 -13.67
N SER A 46 -13.05 -1.78 -14.25
CA SER A 46 -12.61 -2.68 -15.31
C SER A 46 -12.19 -3.97 -14.62
N ALA A 47 -12.87 -5.06 -14.96
CA ALA A 47 -12.61 -6.41 -14.47
C ALA A 47 -11.13 -6.65 -14.18
N THR A 48 -10.86 -7.24 -13.03
CA THR A 48 -9.55 -7.46 -12.44
C THR A 48 -8.53 -7.93 -13.49
N THR A 49 -7.78 -7.01 -14.10
CA THR A 49 -6.77 -7.40 -15.09
C THR A 49 -5.63 -8.07 -14.33
N ALA A 50 -5.22 -9.24 -14.79
CA ALA A 50 -4.09 -9.97 -14.21
C ALA A 50 -2.82 -9.11 -14.13
N GLU A 51 -2.68 -8.14 -15.04
CA GLU A 51 -1.59 -7.16 -15.08
C GLU A 51 -1.61 -6.18 -13.88
N GLY A 52 -2.79 -5.70 -13.46
CA GLY A 52 -2.92 -4.82 -12.29
C GLY A 52 -2.54 -5.53 -10.98
N ASN A 53 -3.00 -6.76 -10.81
CA ASN A 53 -2.64 -7.57 -9.64
C ASN A 53 -1.14 -7.91 -9.61
N GLN A 54 -0.54 -8.22 -10.76
CA GLN A 54 0.91 -8.44 -10.85
C GLN A 54 1.71 -7.19 -10.49
N LEU A 55 1.24 -5.99 -10.87
CA LEU A 55 1.89 -4.74 -10.51
C LEU A 55 1.82 -4.48 -9.00
N VAL A 56 0.64 -4.66 -8.39
CA VAL A 56 0.46 -4.52 -6.93
C VAL A 56 1.40 -5.47 -6.17
N LEU A 57 1.42 -6.75 -6.55
CA LEU A 57 2.28 -7.76 -5.92
C LEU A 57 3.78 -7.44 -6.08
N LYS A 58 4.19 -7.03 -7.28
CA LYS A 58 5.58 -6.67 -7.57
C LYS A 58 6.07 -5.50 -6.70
N GLU A 59 5.24 -4.48 -6.52
CA GLU A 59 5.62 -3.31 -5.71
C GLU A 59 5.54 -3.64 -4.21
N TYR A 60 4.63 -4.52 -3.78
CA TYR A 60 4.60 -5.07 -2.42
C TYR A 60 5.89 -5.85 -2.09
N ASP A 61 6.30 -6.78 -2.96
CA ASP A 61 7.50 -7.61 -2.76
C ASP A 61 8.77 -6.76 -2.66
N LYS A 62 8.91 -5.77 -3.55
CA LYS A 62 10.02 -4.81 -3.50
C LYS A 62 10.03 -4.01 -2.19
N SER A 63 8.86 -3.62 -1.72
CA SER A 63 8.75 -2.89 -0.46
C SER A 63 9.30 -3.70 0.72
N ILE A 64 8.93 -4.98 0.80
CA ILE A 64 9.42 -5.90 1.83
C ILE A 64 10.92 -6.17 1.66
N GLU A 65 11.39 -6.42 0.44
CA GLU A 65 12.82 -6.62 0.18
C GLU A 65 13.65 -5.43 0.66
N HIS A 66 13.22 -4.21 0.34
CA HIS A 66 13.86 -2.98 0.79
C HIS A 66 13.69 -2.71 2.29
N LEU A 67 12.68 -3.27 2.94
CA LEU A 67 12.51 -3.15 4.39
C LEU A 67 13.41 -4.13 5.15
N CYS A 68 13.51 -5.37 4.67
CA CYS A 68 14.30 -6.43 5.28
C CYS A 68 15.81 -6.25 5.07
N SER A 69 16.24 -5.71 3.92
CA SER A 69 17.66 -5.50 3.62
C SER A 69 18.34 -4.41 4.48
N PHE A 70 17.58 -3.49 5.08
CA PHE A 70 18.12 -2.34 5.83
C PHE A 70 17.81 -2.36 7.34
N GLN A 71 17.38 -3.50 7.90
CA GLN A 71 16.89 -3.61 9.29
C GLN A 71 17.81 -3.03 10.38
N SER A 72 19.13 -2.96 10.16
CA SER A 72 20.07 -2.44 11.18
C SER A 72 20.30 -0.91 11.12
N THR A 73 19.92 -0.22 10.05
CA THR A 73 20.21 1.22 9.86
C THR A 73 18.98 2.07 9.57
N GLN A 74 17.82 1.45 9.32
CA GLN A 74 16.62 2.18 8.94
C GLN A 74 15.91 2.81 10.16
N PRO A 75 15.46 4.07 10.06
CA PRO A 75 14.72 4.70 11.16
C PRO A 75 13.41 3.96 11.44
N ILE A 76 13.11 3.72 12.72
CA ILE A 76 11.89 3.01 13.16
C ILE A 76 10.59 3.64 12.60
N GLN A 77 10.61 4.94 12.33
CA GLN A 77 9.48 5.68 11.74
C GLN A 77 9.21 5.27 10.29
N VAL A 78 10.27 5.00 9.51
CA VAL A 78 10.17 4.50 8.13
C VAL A 78 9.57 3.10 8.12
N THR A 79 10.06 2.23 9.01
CA THR A 79 9.52 0.88 9.17
C THR A 79 8.05 0.89 9.56
N ARG A 80 7.66 1.68 10.57
CA ARG A 80 6.25 1.82 10.97
C ARG A 80 5.37 2.34 9.84
N THR A 81 5.84 3.35 9.10
CA THR A 81 5.09 3.90 7.97
C THR A 81 4.89 2.84 6.90
N CYS A 82 5.94 2.10 6.55
CA CYS A 82 5.87 1.00 5.60
C CYS A 82 4.85 -0.07 6.05
N CYS A 83 4.92 -0.53 7.31
CA CYS A 83 3.96 -1.50 7.84
C CYS A 83 2.51 -1.01 7.79
N ILE A 84 2.24 0.26 8.13
CA ILE A 84 0.89 0.82 8.06
C ILE A 84 0.36 0.79 6.61
N LEU A 85 1.21 1.12 5.63
CA LEU A 85 0.84 1.09 4.21
C LEU A 85 0.53 -0.34 3.72
N LEU A 86 1.36 -1.31 4.09
CA LEU A 86 1.18 -2.72 3.73
C LEU A 86 -0.09 -3.30 4.38
N ILE A 87 -0.34 -3.02 5.66
CA ILE A 87 -1.58 -3.43 6.34
C ILE A 87 -2.80 -2.79 5.67
N SER A 88 -2.71 -1.52 5.26
CA SER A 88 -3.81 -0.85 4.55
C SER A 88 -4.10 -1.52 3.20
N LEU A 89 -3.06 -1.95 2.50
CA LEU A 89 -3.15 -2.69 1.25
C LEU A 89 -3.83 -4.05 1.44
N GLU A 90 -3.40 -4.84 2.44
CA GLU A 90 -3.97 -6.16 2.76
C GLU A 90 -5.45 -6.06 3.17
N ASN A 91 -5.81 -5.09 4.03
CA ASN A 91 -7.21 -4.85 4.40
C ASN A 91 -8.08 -4.47 3.20
N THR A 92 -7.50 -3.76 2.24
CA THR A 92 -8.20 -3.41 1.02
C THR A 92 -8.44 -4.69 0.20
N GLN A 93 -7.40 -5.49 -0.06
CA GLN A 93 -7.51 -6.75 -0.81
C GLN A 93 -8.49 -7.77 -0.19
N GLU A 94 -8.43 -8.01 1.12
CA GLU A 94 -9.28 -9.01 1.80
C GLU A 94 -10.77 -8.66 1.70
N ASN A 95 -11.10 -7.37 1.70
CA ASN A 95 -12.46 -6.88 1.48
C ASN A 95 -12.92 -7.10 0.02
N HIS A 96 -12.00 -7.20 -0.94
CA HIS A 96 -12.30 -7.47 -2.36
C HIS A 96 -12.34 -8.96 -2.70
N ASP A 97 -11.43 -9.78 -2.16
CA ASP A 97 -11.48 -11.24 -2.34
C ASP A 97 -12.76 -11.82 -1.71
N THR A 98 -13.20 -11.27 -0.58
CA THR A 98 -14.49 -11.64 0.03
C THR A 98 -15.68 -11.21 -0.84
N ALA A 99 -15.55 -10.11 -1.60
CA ALA A 99 -16.58 -9.63 -2.52
C ALA A 99 -16.63 -10.45 -3.82
N LEU A 100 -15.48 -10.90 -4.33
CA LEU A 100 -15.39 -11.79 -5.50
C LEU A 100 -15.79 -13.24 -5.19
N ALA A 101 -15.55 -13.72 -3.97
CA ALA A 101 -16.00 -15.05 -3.53
C ALA A 101 -17.52 -15.16 -3.28
N ARG A 102 -18.28 -14.08 -3.49
CA ARG A 102 -19.75 -14.00 -3.34
C ARG A 102 -20.50 -13.91 -4.68
N LEU A 103 -19.80 -14.06 -5.81
CA LEU A 103 -20.36 -14.23 -7.17
C LEU A 103 -20.18 -15.67 -7.64
#